data_AF-X0VC70-F1
#
_entry.id   AF-X0VC70-F1
#
_cell.length_a   1.000
_cell.length_b   1.000
_cell.length_c   1.000
_cell.angle_alpha   90.00
_cell.angle_beta   90.00
_cell.angle_gamma   90.00
#
_symmetry.space_group_name_H-M   'P 1'
#
loop_
_entity.id
_entity.type
_entity.pdbx_description
1 polymer ?
#
loop_
_entity_poly.entity_id
_entity_poly.type
_entity_poly.pdbx_seq_one_letter_code
_entity_poly.pdbx_strand_id
1 'polypeptide(L)'
;MLDELIQKGWGIGSGISLFIVAGITKGIWWSSLSLFTVADGKKMGAIFAFFEAIFRGEPVWNWFYRTGGLPDMLGLLTTIAVFAFVVYIEGMRIELPISHSMFRGFRGKMPIKLLYVSNIPVILAYALFANVQLVGQLVWSRWNIDNTNNLLNMLGTYNRTSGYPTGGLAYYVSSPGSLDAVMLDPVRALIYTLIVVSVCVVFSVTWLEIGGLGAENMADQLLSSGMQVPGFRRSRRPIVSLLNR
;
A
#
# COMPACT_ATOMS: atom_id res chain seq x y z
N MET A 1 2.83 12.23 22.88
CA MET A 1 2.00 13.44 23.08
C MET A 1 0.72 13.40 22.23
N LEU A 2 0.74 13.72 20.93
CA LEU A 2 -0.48 13.72 20.09
C LEU A 2 -1.10 12.33 19.89
N ASP A 3 -0.29 11.29 19.67
CA ASP A 3 -0.76 9.92 19.54
C ASP A 3 -1.40 9.41 20.86
N GLU A 4 -0.79 9.69 22.01
CA GLU A 4 -1.33 9.34 23.32
C GLU A 4 -2.65 10.04 23.64
N LEU A 5 -2.84 11.30 23.22
CA LEU A 5 -4.11 12.01 23.42
C LEU A 5 -5.23 11.35 22.61
N ILE A 6 -4.95 10.99 21.36
CA ILE A 6 -5.90 10.28 20.49
C ILE A 6 -6.24 8.90 21.07
N GLN A 7 -5.23 8.16 21.54
CA GLN A 7 -5.42 6.85 22.16
C GLN A 7 -6.19 6.91 23.49
N LYS A 8 -6.09 8.02 24.25
CA LYS A 8 -6.84 8.26 25.50
C LYS A 8 -8.31 8.65 25.27
N GLY A 9 -8.85 8.43 24.07
CA GLY A 9 -10.27 8.56 23.76
C GLY A 9 -10.68 9.93 23.21
N TRP A 10 -9.73 10.83 22.96
CA TRP A 10 -10.01 12.13 22.34
C TRP A 10 -10.04 12.08 20.80
N GLY A 11 -9.85 10.90 20.19
CA GLY A 11 -9.92 10.73 18.74
C GLY A 11 -10.44 9.36 18.30
N ILE A 12 -10.53 9.17 16.98
CA ILE A 12 -11.01 7.95 16.34
C ILE A 12 -9.80 7.17 15.81
N GLY A 13 -9.59 5.96 16.33
CA GLY A 13 -8.51 5.07 15.88
C GLY A 13 -7.13 5.40 16.45
N SER A 14 -6.08 5.04 15.70
CA SER A 14 -4.67 5.29 16.08
C SER A 14 -4.16 6.60 15.49
N GLY A 15 -3.40 7.39 16.27
CA GLY A 15 -2.83 8.65 15.81
C GLY A 15 -1.93 8.47 14.59
N ILE A 16 -1.11 7.41 14.55
CA ILE A 16 -0.23 7.08 13.41
C ILE A 16 -1.04 6.91 12.13
N SER A 17 -2.13 6.14 12.19
CA SER A 17 -3.00 5.91 11.02
C SER A 17 -3.66 7.20 10.51
N LEU A 18 -4.06 8.09 11.42
CA LEU A 18 -4.67 9.37 11.09
C LEU A 18 -3.67 10.30 10.37
N PHE A 19 -2.41 10.36 10.83
CA PHE A 19 -1.37 11.15 10.18
C PHE A 19 -1.03 10.64 8.78
N ILE A 20 -0.99 9.31 8.59
CA ILE A 20 -0.78 8.70 7.28
C ILE A 20 -1.92 9.10 6.32
N VAL A 21 -3.17 8.96 6.76
CA VAL A 21 -4.35 9.32 5.95
C VAL A 21 -4.35 10.80 5.60
N ALA A 22 -4.05 11.68 6.56
CA ALA A 22 -3.96 13.12 6.33
C ALA A 22 -2.85 13.47 5.32
N GLY A 23 -1.68 12.82 5.43
CA GLY A 23 -0.55 13.01 4.51
C GLY A 23 -0.88 12.62 3.07
N ILE A 24 -1.48 11.43 2.88
CA ILE A 24 -1.89 10.94 1.55
C ILE A 24 -3.00 11.85 0.97
N THR A 25 -4.00 12.20 1.78
CA THR A 25 -5.10 13.09 1.35
C THR A 25 -4.58 14.45 0.91
N LYS A 26 -3.65 15.04 1.69
CA LYS A 26 -2.97 16.29 1.31
C LYS A 26 -2.24 16.14 -0.03
N GLY A 27 -1.54 15.03 -0.24
CA GLY A 27 -0.84 14.74 -1.50
C GLY A 27 -1.80 14.71 -2.69
N ILE A 28 -2.91 13.98 -2.58
CA ILE A 28 -3.94 13.90 -3.64
C ILE A 28 -4.55 15.28 -3.93
N TRP A 29 -4.90 16.02 -2.87
CA TRP A 29 -5.43 17.38 -3.01
C TRP A 29 -4.46 18.31 -3.72
N TRP A 30 -3.18 18.29 -3.33
CA TRP A 30 -2.16 19.13 -3.94
C TRP A 30 -1.92 18.76 -5.41
N SER A 31 -1.81 17.48 -5.71
CA SER A 31 -1.63 17.00 -7.09
C SER A 31 -2.85 17.29 -7.99
N SER A 32 -4.05 17.36 -7.42
CA SER A 32 -5.27 17.60 -8.19
C SER A 32 -5.59 19.09 -8.39
N LEU A 33 -5.41 19.90 -7.35
CA LEU A 33 -5.96 21.26 -7.24
C LEU A 33 -4.91 22.35 -7.02
N SER A 34 -3.61 22.05 -7.08
CA SER A 34 -2.59 23.09 -6.96
C SER A 34 -2.64 24.09 -8.11
N LEU A 35 -2.50 25.37 -7.76
CA LEU A 35 -2.53 26.50 -8.70
C LEU A 35 -1.13 27.00 -9.09
N PHE A 36 -0.08 26.37 -8.58
CA PHE A 36 1.30 26.72 -8.90
C PHE A 36 1.60 26.41 -10.35
N THR A 37 2.27 27.33 -11.04
CA THR A 37 2.74 27.10 -12.40
C THR A 37 4.07 26.33 -12.36
N VAL A 38 4.18 25.32 -13.22
CA VAL A 38 5.40 24.51 -13.35
C VAL A 38 6.14 24.93 -14.63
N ALA A 39 7.37 24.45 -14.81
CA ALA A 39 8.27 24.75 -15.92
C ALA A 39 7.63 24.63 -17.33
N ASP A 40 6.56 23.86 -17.49
CA ASP A 40 5.79 23.70 -18.74
C ASP A 40 4.82 24.87 -19.02
N GLY A 41 4.80 25.90 -18.16
CA GLY A 41 3.89 27.05 -18.26
C GLY A 41 2.41 26.74 -18.02
N LYS A 42 2.06 25.52 -17.58
CA LYS A 42 0.72 25.09 -17.13
C LYS A 42 0.68 24.95 -15.61
N LYS A 43 -0.51 25.08 -15.02
CA LYS A 43 -0.74 24.79 -13.59
C LYS A 43 -0.34 23.36 -13.21
N MET A 44 0.04 23.16 -11.95
CA MET A 44 0.50 21.88 -11.39
C MET A 44 -0.68 20.93 -11.12
N GLY A 45 -1.84 21.46 -10.75
CA GLY A 45 -3.02 20.67 -10.47
C GLY A 45 -3.60 20.05 -11.74
N ALA A 46 -3.79 18.74 -11.73
CA ALA A 46 -4.30 17.97 -12.87
C ALA A 46 -5.59 18.57 -13.47
N ILE A 47 -6.53 19.00 -12.62
CA ILE A 47 -7.82 19.56 -13.06
C ILE A 47 -7.62 20.92 -13.73
N PHE A 48 -6.83 21.80 -13.12
CA PHE A 48 -6.59 23.12 -13.66
C PHE A 48 -5.75 23.08 -14.93
N ALA A 49 -4.77 22.18 -15.00
CA ALA A 49 -3.95 21.94 -16.18
C ALA A 49 -4.80 21.44 -17.36
N PHE A 50 -5.78 20.57 -17.10
CA PHE A 50 -6.72 20.08 -18.11
C PHE A 50 -7.55 21.21 -18.73
N PHE A 51 -8.19 22.05 -17.90
CA PHE A 51 -8.94 23.20 -18.41
C PHE A 51 -8.04 24.17 -19.17
N GLU A 52 -6.84 24.44 -18.67
CA GLU A 52 -5.88 25.32 -19.35
C GLU A 52 -5.42 24.78 -20.71
N ALA A 53 -5.23 23.45 -20.84
CA ALA A 53 -4.91 22.82 -22.11
C ALA A 53 -6.06 22.92 -23.13
N ILE A 54 -7.31 22.82 -22.66
CA ILE A 54 -8.51 23.05 -23.50
C ILE A 54 -8.58 24.51 -23.96
N PHE A 55 -8.41 25.47 -23.05
CA PHE A 55 -8.48 26.90 -23.38
C PHE A 55 -7.37 27.36 -24.32
N ARG A 56 -6.20 26.70 -24.28
CA ARG A 56 -5.07 26.99 -25.19
C ARG A 56 -5.19 26.31 -26.56
N GLY A 57 -6.17 25.43 -26.77
CA GLY A 57 -6.38 24.74 -28.06
C GLY A 57 -5.29 23.71 -28.38
N GLU A 58 -4.65 23.12 -27.36
CA GLU A 58 -3.65 22.05 -27.53
C GLU A 58 -4.27 20.79 -28.14
N PRO A 59 -3.48 19.88 -28.76
CA PRO A 59 -3.98 18.59 -29.22
C PRO A 59 -4.57 17.77 -28.06
N VAL A 60 -5.64 17.02 -28.34
CA VAL A 60 -6.43 16.26 -27.34
C VAL A 60 -5.58 15.33 -26.48
N TRP A 61 -4.49 14.79 -27.04
CA TRP A 61 -3.56 13.94 -26.30
C TRP A 61 -2.88 14.66 -25.13
N ASN A 62 -2.50 15.92 -25.33
CA ASN A 62 -1.84 16.77 -24.32
C ASN A 62 -2.78 17.27 -23.23
N TRP A 63 -4.09 17.00 -23.35
CA TRP A 63 -5.06 17.30 -22.30
C TRP A 63 -5.01 16.23 -21.20
N PHE A 64 -4.87 14.97 -21.61
CA PHE A 64 -4.92 13.82 -20.70
C PHE A 64 -3.54 13.37 -20.23
N TYR A 65 -2.54 13.44 -21.09
CA TYR A 65 -1.18 12.99 -20.79
C TYR A 65 -0.20 14.15 -20.77
N ARG A 66 0.66 14.20 -19.74
CA ARG A 66 1.73 15.19 -19.62
C ARG A 66 3.08 14.53 -19.45
N THR A 67 3.97 14.79 -20.39
CA THR A 67 5.34 14.27 -20.36
C THR A 67 6.12 14.88 -19.19
N GLY A 68 6.79 14.04 -18.39
CA GLY A 68 7.65 14.49 -17.28
C GLY A 68 7.18 14.16 -15.87
N GLY A 69 6.16 13.30 -15.70
CA GLY A 69 5.73 12.82 -14.38
C GLY A 69 5.03 13.88 -13.53
N LEU A 70 4.50 14.92 -14.18
CA LEU A 70 3.68 15.96 -13.54
C LEU A 70 2.24 15.45 -13.39
N PRO A 71 1.46 15.95 -12.40
CA PRO A 71 0.08 15.53 -12.23
C PRO A 71 -0.76 15.81 -13.48
N ASP A 72 -1.40 14.77 -13.99
CA ASP A 72 -2.20 14.77 -15.20
C ASP A 72 -3.62 14.24 -14.94
N MET A 73 -4.53 14.50 -15.88
CA MET A 73 -5.92 14.06 -15.74
C MET A 73 -6.02 12.53 -15.78
N LEU A 74 -5.14 11.87 -16.55
CA LEU A 74 -5.05 10.42 -16.61
C LEU A 74 -4.63 9.81 -15.27
N GLY A 75 -3.64 10.40 -14.57
CA GLY A 75 -3.24 9.98 -13.23
C GLY A 75 -4.34 10.15 -12.18
N LEU A 76 -5.11 11.25 -12.26
CA LEU A 76 -6.27 11.45 -11.38
C LEU A 76 -7.35 10.39 -11.61
N LEU A 77 -7.73 10.14 -12.87
CA LEU A 77 -8.72 9.11 -13.22
C LEU A 77 -8.24 7.71 -12.81
N THR A 78 -6.97 7.41 -13.02
CA THR A 78 -6.36 6.15 -12.60
C THR A 78 -6.41 5.99 -11.08
N THR A 79 -6.14 7.06 -10.32
CA THR A 79 -6.22 7.06 -8.86
C THR A 79 -7.65 6.78 -8.38
N ILE A 80 -8.67 7.41 -9.00
CA ILE A 80 -10.08 7.15 -8.66
C ILE A 80 -10.47 5.70 -8.98
N ALA A 81 -10.06 5.20 -10.15
CA ALA A 81 -10.35 3.83 -10.58
C ALA A 81 -9.73 2.79 -9.62
N VAL A 82 -8.45 2.96 -9.25
CA VAL A 82 -7.76 2.09 -8.29
C VAL A 82 -8.38 2.22 -6.90
N PHE A 83 -8.73 3.42 -6.46
CA PHE A 83 -9.41 3.63 -5.18
C PHE A 83 -10.74 2.88 -5.10
N ALA A 84 -11.60 3.01 -6.12
CA ALA A 84 -12.87 2.29 -6.19
C ALA A 84 -12.68 0.77 -6.19
N PHE A 85 -11.68 0.28 -6.94
CA PHE A 85 -11.33 -1.13 -6.99
C PHE A 85 -10.86 -1.68 -5.63
N VAL A 86 -9.98 -0.95 -4.93
CA VAL A 86 -9.48 -1.33 -3.61
C VAL A 86 -10.61 -1.34 -2.58
N VAL A 87 -11.47 -0.32 -2.57
CA VAL A 87 -12.64 -0.27 -1.67
C VAL A 87 -13.58 -1.45 -1.93
N TYR A 88 -13.78 -1.83 -3.19
CA TYR A 88 -14.59 -3.00 -3.54
C TYR A 88 -14.00 -4.29 -2.97
N ILE A 89 -12.69 -4.54 -3.15
CA ILE A 89 -12.02 -5.74 -2.63
C ILE A 89 -11.98 -5.74 -1.09
N GLU A 90 -11.70 -4.60 -0.46
CA GLU A 90 -11.66 -4.50 1.00
C GLU A 90 -13.05 -4.73 1.64
N GLY A 91 -14.12 -4.38 0.91
CA GLY A 91 -15.49 -4.65 1.30
C GLY A 91 -15.91 -6.14 1.21
N MET A 92 -15.13 -6.97 0.51
CA MET A 92 -15.43 -8.40 0.37
C MET A 92 -15.20 -9.13 1.69
N ARG A 93 -16.24 -9.81 2.16
CA ARG A 93 -16.24 -10.60 3.39
C ARG A 93 -16.96 -11.91 3.19
N ILE A 94 -16.45 -12.95 3.83
CA ILE A 94 -17.06 -14.27 3.90
C ILE A 94 -17.80 -14.36 5.23
N GLU A 95 -19.11 -14.56 5.18
CA GLU A 95 -19.95 -14.65 6.37
C GLU A 95 -20.04 -16.11 6.83
N LEU A 96 -19.40 -16.42 7.96
CA LEU A 96 -19.53 -17.73 8.59
C LEU A 96 -20.77 -17.78 9.50
N PRO A 97 -21.69 -18.75 9.32
CA PRO A 97 -22.82 -18.91 10.21
C PRO A 97 -22.32 -19.37 11.58
N ILE A 98 -22.74 -18.66 12.64
CA ILE A 98 -22.44 -19.01 14.02
C ILE A 98 -23.74 -19.14 14.81
N SER A 99 -23.74 -20.00 15.82
CA SER A 99 -24.87 -20.22 16.72
C SER A 99 -24.40 -20.21 18.16
N HIS A 100 -25.24 -19.73 19.07
CA HIS A 100 -24.91 -19.78 20.50
C HIS A 100 -25.15 -21.19 21.05
N SER A 101 -24.18 -21.73 21.79
CA SER A 101 -24.26 -23.10 22.31
C SER A 101 -25.31 -23.25 23.43
N MET A 102 -25.48 -22.23 24.28
CA MET A 102 -26.40 -22.27 25.43
C MET A 102 -27.81 -21.75 25.14
N PHE A 103 -27.99 -20.88 24.14
CA PHE A 103 -29.27 -20.22 23.86
C PHE A 103 -29.78 -20.70 22.52
N ARG A 104 -30.73 -21.63 22.55
CA ARG A 104 -31.36 -22.17 21.34
C ARG A 104 -32.07 -21.04 20.58
N GLY A 105 -31.86 -20.98 19.27
CA GLY A 105 -32.48 -19.99 18.38
C GLY A 105 -31.61 -18.76 18.07
N PHE A 106 -30.55 -18.49 18.84
CA PHE A 106 -29.62 -17.41 18.53
C PHE A 106 -28.65 -17.83 17.42
N ARG A 107 -28.93 -17.41 16.19
CA ARG A 107 -28.06 -17.56 15.02
C ARG A 107 -27.55 -16.19 14.61
N GLY A 108 -26.24 -16.08 14.46
CA GLY A 108 -25.56 -14.89 13.96
C GLY A 108 -24.68 -15.24 12.76
N LYS A 109 -24.08 -14.22 12.17
CA LYS A 109 -23.08 -14.36 11.13
C LYS A 109 -21.82 -13.65 11.57
N MET A 110 -20.68 -14.33 11.52
CA MET A 110 -19.37 -13.72 11.72
C MET A 110 -18.78 -13.37 10.37
N PRO A 111 -18.60 -12.08 10.05
CA PRO A 111 -17.88 -11.70 8.83
C PRO A 111 -16.37 -11.87 9.03
N ILE A 112 -15.74 -12.66 8.16
CA ILE A 112 -14.29 -12.70 7.99
C ILE A 112 -13.96 -11.90 6.73
N LYS A 113 -13.11 -10.88 6.84
CA LYS A 113 -12.66 -10.11 5.67
C LYS A 113 -11.81 -10.99 4.77
N LEU A 114 -11.98 -10.87 3.44
CA LEU A 114 -11.16 -11.58 2.46
C LEU A 114 -9.67 -11.24 2.64
N LEU A 115 -9.38 -9.95 2.83
CA LEU A 115 -8.06 -9.46 3.21
C LEU A 115 -7.83 -9.65 4.71
N TYR A 116 -7.56 -10.90 5.07
CA TYR A 116 -7.49 -11.35 6.46
C TYR A 116 -6.42 -10.63 7.29
N VAL A 117 -5.24 -10.39 6.69
CA VAL A 117 -4.08 -9.75 7.36
C VAL A 117 -4.13 -8.22 7.28
N SER A 118 -5.22 -7.64 6.75
CA SER A 118 -5.37 -6.19 6.51
C SER A 118 -4.26 -5.61 5.61
N ASN A 119 -4.09 -4.29 5.63
CA ASN A 119 -3.15 -3.55 4.77
C ASN A 119 -1.76 -3.39 5.41
N ILE A 120 -1.56 -3.94 6.62
CA ILE A 120 -0.32 -3.79 7.40
C ILE A 120 0.91 -4.41 6.71
N PRO A 121 0.86 -5.64 6.14
CA PRO A 121 2.03 -6.23 5.49
C PRO A 121 2.60 -5.37 4.36
N VAL A 122 1.71 -4.74 3.59
CA VAL A 122 2.10 -3.84 2.50
C VAL A 122 2.76 -2.58 3.05
N ILE A 123 2.22 -1.99 4.12
CA ILE A 123 2.82 -0.81 4.79
C ILE A 123 4.23 -1.14 5.30
N LEU A 124 4.41 -2.30 5.93
CA LEU A 124 5.72 -2.75 6.44
C LEU A 124 6.73 -3.00 5.32
N ALA A 125 6.30 -3.61 4.21
CA ALA A 125 7.15 -3.82 3.05
C ALA A 125 7.66 -2.49 2.46
N TYR A 126 6.78 -1.51 2.27
CA TYR A 126 7.18 -0.20 1.75
C TYR A 126 8.03 0.60 2.74
N ALA A 127 7.79 0.47 4.04
CA ALA A 127 8.66 1.06 5.06
C ALA A 127 10.08 0.44 5.02
N LEU A 128 10.18 -0.88 4.84
CA LEU A 128 11.46 -1.56 4.66
C LEU A 128 12.18 -1.05 3.42
N PHE A 129 11.49 -0.95 2.27
CA PHE A 129 12.09 -0.46 1.03
C PHE A 129 12.56 0.99 1.14
N ALA A 130 11.78 1.86 1.79
CA ALA A 130 12.18 3.25 2.06
C ALA A 130 13.44 3.31 2.93
N ASN A 131 13.53 2.47 3.97
CA ASN A 131 14.72 2.40 4.82
C ASN A 131 15.95 1.87 4.05
N VAL A 132 15.78 0.83 3.22
CA VAL A 132 16.86 0.31 2.37
C VAL A 132 17.36 1.39 1.41
N GLN A 133 16.46 2.16 0.79
CA GLN A 133 16.82 3.26 -0.10
C GLN A 133 17.55 4.38 0.63
N LEU A 134 17.06 4.77 1.81
CA LEU A 134 17.67 5.80 2.65
C LEU A 134 19.09 5.39 3.05
N VAL A 135 19.25 4.18 3.58
CA VAL A 135 20.57 3.65 3.97
C VAL A 135 21.48 3.54 2.76
N GLY A 136 20.97 3.02 1.64
CA GLY A 136 21.71 2.93 0.38
C GLY A 136 22.22 4.30 -0.10
N GLN A 137 21.37 5.33 -0.04
CA GLN A 137 21.72 6.69 -0.44
C GLN A 137 22.74 7.32 0.53
N LEU A 138 22.61 7.10 1.84
CA LEU A 138 23.58 7.57 2.83
C LEU A 138 24.95 6.91 2.65
N VAL A 139 24.97 5.59 2.49
CA VAL A 139 26.19 4.80 2.25
C VAL A 139 26.88 5.28 0.97
N TRP A 140 26.10 5.44 -0.11
CA TRP A 140 26.62 5.92 -1.39
C TRP A 140 27.17 7.34 -1.31
N SER A 141 26.42 8.27 -0.68
CA SER A 141 26.82 9.68 -0.56
C SER A 141 28.05 9.89 0.32
N ARG A 142 28.38 8.96 1.22
CA ARG A 142 29.56 9.06 2.09
C ARG A 142 30.77 8.28 1.58
N TRP A 143 30.56 7.12 0.97
CA TRP A 143 31.63 6.16 0.69
C TRP A 143 31.77 5.76 -0.78
N ASN A 144 30.86 6.13 -1.68
CA ASN A 144 30.89 5.66 -3.06
C ASN A 144 30.28 6.63 -4.09
N ILE A 145 30.55 7.94 -3.96
CA ILE A 145 29.98 8.98 -4.84
C ILE A 145 30.39 8.76 -6.31
N ASP A 146 31.59 8.21 -6.58
CA ASP A 146 32.09 7.95 -7.95
C ASP A 146 31.69 6.56 -8.50
N ASN A 147 30.91 5.76 -7.76
CA ASN A 147 30.56 4.37 -8.13
C ASN A 147 31.78 3.47 -8.42
N THR A 148 32.90 3.69 -7.74
CA THR A 148 34.15 2.96 -8.00
C THR A 148 34.22 1.61 -7.30
N ASN A 149 33.51 1.44 -6.18
CA ASN A 149 33.56 0.22 -5.38
C ASN A 149 32.50 -0.80 -5.83
N ASN A 150 32.93 -1.92 -6.42
CA ASN A 150 32.03 -2.96 -6.94
C ASN A 150 31.06 -3.53 -5.89
N LEU A 151 31.52 -3.75 -4.65
CA LEU A 151 30.68 -4.26 -3.56
C LEU A 151 29.58 -3.26 -3.16
N LEU A 152 29.92 -1.97 -3.08
CA LEU A 152 28.98 -0.90 -2.75
C LEU A 152 28.03 -0.61 -3.92
N ASN A 153 28.48 -0.83 -5.16
CA ASN A 153 27.63 -0.75 -6.35
C ASN A 153 26.54 -1.84 -6.39
N MET A 154 26.77 -3.00 -5.77
CA MET A 154 25.73 -4.03 -5.65
C MET A 154 24.57 -3.58 -4.76
N LEU A 155 24.84 -2.78 -3.72
CA LEU A 155 23.80 -2.21 -2.84
C LEU A 155 22.98 -1.14 -3.59
N GLY A 156 23.66 -0.25 -4.29
CA GLY A 156 23.00 0.74 -5.13
C GLY A 156 23.98 1.74 -5.72
N THR A 157 23.84 2.02 -7.01
CA THR A 157 24.47 3.17 -7.66
C THR A 157 23.42 4.26 -7.82
N TYR A 158 23.81 5.52 -7.59
CA TYR A 158 22.91 6.66 -7.72
C TYR A 158 23.50 7.68 -8.70
N ASN A 159 22.62 8.44 -9.34
CA ASN A 159 23.03 9.58 -10.16
C ASN A 159 23.29 10.80 -9.25
N ARG A 160 24.44 11.46 -9.43
CA ARG A 160 24.83 12.67 -8.66
C ARG A 160 23.85 13.83 -8.83
N THR A 161 23.26 13.98 -10.00
CA THR A 161 22.45 15.16 -10.33
C THR A 161 21.00 15.00 -9.90
N SER A 162 20.45 13.79 -10.01
CA SER A 162 19.03 13.53 -9.75
C SER A 162 18.76 12.72 -8.49
N GLY A 163 19.79 12.11 -7.89
CA GLY A 163 19.65 11.27 -6.70
C GLY A 163 18.87 9.98 -6.93
N TYR A 164 18.43 9.71 -8.16
CA TYR A 164 17.72 8.47 -8.48
C TYR A 164 18.69 7.29 -8.54
N PRO A 165 18.26 6.11 -8.05
CA PRO A 165 19.05 4.89 -8.20
C PRO A 165 19.14 4.55 -9.69
N THR A 166 20.35 4.25 -10.16
CA THR A 166 20.67 3.87 -11.54
C THR A 166 21.01 2.38 -11.67
N GLY A 167 21.35 1.71 -10.57
CA GLY A 167 21.78 0.31 -10.57
C GLY A 167 21.86 -0.29 -9.17
N GLY A 168 22.13 -1.60 -9.10
CA GLY A 168 22.19 -2.37 -7.86
C GLY A 168 20.82 -2.74 -7.28
N LEU A 169 20.80 -3.25 -6.06
CA LEU A 169 19.58 -3.63 -5.34
C LEU A 169 18.59 -2.46 -5.19
N ALA A 170 19.07 -1.26 -4.90
CA ALA A 170 18.24 -0.07 -4.78
C ALA A 170 17.44 0.24 -6.07
N TYR A 171 18.00 -0.07 -7.24
CA TYR A 171 17.32 0.13 -8.53
C TYR A 171 16.12 -0.81 -8.72
N TYR A 172 16.27 -2.09 -8.36
CA TYR A 172 15.19 -3.08 -8.46
C TYR A 172 14.14 -2.98 -7.37
N VAL A 173 14.47 -2.37 -6.23
CA VAL A 173 13.53 -2.11 -5.12
C VAL A 173 12.81 -0.76 -5.29
N SER A 174 13.31 0.11 -6.17
CA SER A 174 12.67 1.39 -6.47
C SER A 174 11.58 1.27 -7.53
N SER A 175 10.45 1.94 -7.29
CA SER A 175 9.36 2.00 -8.26
C SER A 175 9.82 2.67 -9.57
N PRO A 176 9.43 2.14 -10.74
CA PRO A 176 9.70 2.76 -12.04
C PRO A 176 8.97 4.10 -12.22
N GLY A 177 7.95 4.41 -11.40
CA GLY A 177 7.35 5.74 -11.28
C GLY A 177 6.34 6.13 -12.36
N SER A 178 6.53 5.71 -13.62
CA SER A 178 5.62 6.03 -14.72
C SER A 178 5.42 4.85 -15.69
N LEU A 179 4.33 4.90 -16.46
CA LEU A 179 4.06 3.91 -17.53
C LEU A 179 5.16 3.93 -18.60
N ASP A 180 5.67 5.11 -18.96
CA ASP A 180 6.78 5.25 -19.91
C ASP A 180 8.04 4.53 -19.41
N ALA A 181 8.36 4.66 -18.12
CA ALA A 181 9.51 3.98 -17.54
C ALA A 181 9.36 2.45 -17.53
N VAL A 182 8.12 1.96 -17.39
CA VAL A 182 7.82 0.51 -17.50
C VAL A 182 7.94 0.02 -18.94
N MET A 183 7.53 0.84 -19.93
CA MET A 183 7.67 0.50 -21.34
C MET A 183 9.14 0.48 -21.79
N LEU A 184 9.97 1.35 -21.22
CA LEU A 184 11.41 1.38 -21.50
C LEU A 184 12.14 0.16 -20.94
N ASP A 185 11.88 -0.20 -19.67
CA ASP A 185 12.54 -1.30 -18.98
C ASP A 185 11.52 -2.31 -18.38
N PRO A 186 10.86 -3.15 -19.20
CA PRO A 186 9.82 -4.07 -18.72
C PRO A 186 10.37 -5.14 -17.76
N VAL A 187 11.62 -5.54 -17.95
CA VAL A 187 12.30 -6.52 -17.09
C VAL A 187 12.45 -5.99 -15.67
N ARG A 188 12.78 -4.70 -15.50
CA ARG A 188 12.88 -4.07 -14.19
C ARG A 188 11.53 -4.07 -13.49
N ALA A 189 10.47 -3.70 -14.19
CA ALA A 189 9.12 -3.66 -13.63
C ALA A 189 8.65 -5.05 -13.16
N LEU A 190 8.97 -6.09 -13.92
CA LEU A 190 8.66 -7.48 -13.55
C LEU A 190 9.44 -7.92 -12.30
N ILE A 191 10.74 -7.65 -12.24
CA ILE A 191 11.58 -7.98 -11.08
C ILE A 191 11.10 -7.22 -9.83
N TYR A 192 10.83 -5.92 -9.95
CA TYR A 192 10.26 -5.12 -8.86
C TYR A 192 8.95 -5.72 -8.35
N THR A 193 8.03 -6.11 -9.26
CA THR A 193 6.76 -6.72 -8.90
C THR A 193 6.95 -8.03 -8.13
N LEU A 194 7.85 -8.90 -8.59
CA LEU A 194 8.15 -10.16 -7.91
C LEU A 194 8.73 -9.92 -6.51
N ILE A 195 9.66 -8.98 -6.37
CA ILE A 195 10.26 -8.62 -5.08
C ILE A 195 9.18 -8.11 -4.13
N VAL A 196 8.37 -7.14 -4.55
CA VAL A 196 7.30 -6.57 -3.71
C VAL A 196 6.30 -7.64 -3.28
N VAL A 197 5.82 -8.48 -4.20
CA VAL A 197 4.87 -9.56 -3.89
C VAL A 197 5.48 -10.55 -2.91
N SER A 198 6.72 -11.01 -3.14
CA SER A 198 7.38 -11.97 -2.25
C SER A 198 7.55 -11.43 -0.83
N VAL A 199 8.01 -10.18 -0.68
CA VAL A 199 8.20 -9.52 0.62
C VAL A 199 6.86 -9.30 1.32
N CYS A 200 5.82 -8.89 0.59
CA CYS A 200 4.47 -8.76 1.14
C CYS A 200 3.90 -10.09 1.62
N VAL A 201 4.16 -11.20 0.93
CA VAL A 201 3.75 -12.56 1.35
C VAL A 201 4.48 -12.96 2.64
N VAL A 202 5.80 -12.75 2.71
CA VAL A 202 6.59 -13.06 3.91
C VAL A 202 6.07 -12.26 5.12
N PHE A 203 5.85 -10.95 4.96
CA PHE A 203 5.30 -10.13 6.04
C PHE A 203 3.86 -10.50 6.38
N SER A 204 3.05 -10.90 5.41
CA SER A 204 1.68 -11.35 5.64
C SER A 204 1.62 -12.57 6.56
N VAL A 205 2.42 -13.60 6.26
CA VAL A 205 2.49 -14.82 7.08
C VAL A 205 3.05 -14.51 8.46
N THR A 206 4.15 -13.75 8.53
CA THR A 206 4.78 -13.38 9.81
C THR A 206 3.83 -12.56 10.69
N TRP A 207 3.05 -11.65 10.10
CA TRP A 207 2.07 -10.85 10.84
C TRP A 207 0.88 -11.68 11.33
N LEU A 208 0.48 -12.69 10.57
CA LEU A 208 -0.59 -13.61 10.97
C LEU A 208 -0.20 -14.37 12.26
N GLU A 209 1.04 -14.83 12.33
CA GLU A 209 1.60 -15.52 13.51
C GLU A 209 1.76 -14.58 14.72
N ILE A 210 2.38 -13.40 14.53
CA ILE A 210 2.66 -12.46 15.62
C ILE A 210 1.40 -11.73 16.09
N GLY A 211 0.53 -11.34 15.17
CA GLY A 211 -0.68 -10.58 15.44
C GLY A 211 -1.76 -11.38 16.15
N GLY A 212 -1.53 -12.66 16.42
CA GLY A 212 -2.48 -13.53 17.09
C GLY A 212 -3.74 -13.80 16.27
N LEU A 213 -3.72 -13.47 14.98
CA LEU A 213 -4.76 -13.76 14.00
C LEU A 213 -4.57 -15.19 13.45
N GLY A 214 -4.06 -16.13 14.24
CA GLY A 214 -4.03 -17.52 13.83
C GLY A 214 -5.44 -18.11 13.80
N ALA A 215 -5.68 -19.09 12.92
CA ALA A 215 -6.92 -19.86 12.93
C ALA A 215 -7.17 -20.52 14.29
N GLU A 216 -6.10 -20.98 14.96
CA GLU A 216 -6.13 -21.47 16.35
C GLU A 216 -6.67 -20.42 17.33
N ASN A 217 -6.10 -19.21 17.33
CA ASN A 217 -6.46 -18.16 18.27
C ASN A 217 -7.89 -17.65 18.03
N MET A 218 -8.30 -17.53 16.76
CA MET A 218 -9.67 -17.19 16.41
C MET A 218 -10.66 -18.28 16.85
N ALA A 219 -10.31 -19.55 16.67
CA ALA A 219 -11.14 -20.66 17.12
C ALA A 219 -11.27 -20.67 18.65
N ASP A 220 -10.18 -20.40 19.36
CA ASP A 220 -10.18 -20.32 20.83
C ASP A 220 -11.02 -19.14 21.32
N GLN A 221 -10.92 -17.97 20.67
CA GLN A 221 -11.82 -16.82 20.92
C GLN A 221 -13.30 -17.20 20.71
N LEU A 222 -13.64 -17.80 19.57
CA LEU A 222 -15.00 -18.21 19.24
C LEU A 222 -15.60 -19.17 20.28
N LEU A 223 -14.81 -20.16 20.70
CA LEU A 223 -15.22 -21.14 21.71
C LEU A 223 -15.38 -20.51 23.10
N SER A 224 -14.49 -19.56 23.45
CA SER A 224 -14.55 -18.82 24.72
C SER A 224 -15.77 -17.90 24.81
N SER A 225 -16.20 -17.32 23.69
CA SER A 225 -17.43 -16.52 23.60
C SER A 225 -18.71 -17.36 23.61
N GLY A 226 -18.64 -18.69 23.77
CA GLY A 226 -19.81 -19.56 23.79
C GLY A 226 -20.46 -19.81 22.42
N MET A 227 -19.81 -19.35 21.35
CA MET A 227 -20.27 -19.49 19.97
C MET A 227 -19.78 -20.80 19.35
N GLN A 228 -20.58 -21.36 18.44
CA GLN A 228 -20.31 -22.62 17.77
C GLN A 228 -20.77 -22.54 16.30
N VAL A 229 -19.97 -23.09 15.40
CA VAL A 229 -20.36 -23.24 13.99
C VAL A 229 -21.41 -24.36 13.87
N PRO A 230 -22.61 -24.10 13.33
CA PRO A 230 -23.64 -25.12 13.15
C PRO A 230 -23.11 -26.31 12.34
N GLY A 231 -23.41 -27.53 12.78
CA GLY A 231 -22.99 -28.77 12.11
C GLY A 231 -21.65 -29.35 12.56
N PHE A 232 -20.83 -28.59 13.30
CA PHE A 232 -19.57 -29.09 13.88
C PHE A 232 -19.70 -29.33 15.39
N ARG A 233 -19.00 -30.35 15.93
CA ARG A 233 -18.89 -30.54 17.38
C ARG A 233 -18.10 -29.39 18.00
N ARG A 234 -18.47 -28.99 19.22
CA ARG A 234 -17.79 -27.94 20.01
C ARG A 234 -16.40 -28.40 20.45
N SER A 235 -15.47 -28.38 19.51
CA SER A 235 -14.09 -28.82 19.67
C SER A 235 -13.20 -27.95 18.79
N ARG A 236 -11.97 -27.73 19.23
CA ARG A 236 -11.01 -26.85 18.56
C ARG A 236 -10.67 -27.33 17.14
N ARG A 237 -10.38 -28.62 16.99
CA ARG A 237 -9.84 -29.20 15.74
C ARG A 237 -10.72 -29.00 14.50
N PRO A 238 -12.05 -29.25 14.53
CA PRO A 238 -12.89 -29.08 13.33
C PRO A 238 -13.07 -27.61 12.95
N ILE A 239 -13.12 -26.70 13.92
CA ILE A 239 -13.23 -25.25 13.66
C ILE A 239 -11.94 -24.73 13.05
N VAL A 240 -10.78 -25.11 13.61
CA VAL A 240 -9.47 -24.75 13.06
C VAL A 240 -9.30 -25.30 11.64
N SER A 241 -9.68 -26.55 11.38
CA SER A 241 -9.63 -27.13 10.03
C SER A 241 -10.54 -26.42 9.03
N LEU A 242 -11.62 -25.78 9.49
CA LEU A 242 -12.51 -24.99 8.64
C LEU A 242 -11.97 -23.59 8.39
N LEU A 243 -11.28 -22.98 9.38
CA LEU A 243 -10.66 -21.67 9.26
C LEU A 243 -9.32 -21.69 8.49
N ASN A 244 -8.62 -22.83 8.47
CA ASN A 244 -7.40 -23.03 7.67
C ASN A 244 -7.66 -23.31 6.18
N ARG A 245 -8.93 -23.50 5.79
CA ARG A 245 -9.34 -23.70 4.41
C ARG A 245 -9.72 -22.36 3.78
#